data_AF-A0A239R574-F1
#
_entry.id   AF-A0A239R574-F1
#
_cell.length_a   1.000
_cell.length_b   1.000
_cell.length_c   1.000
_cell.angle_alpha   90.00
_cell.angle_beta   90.00
_cell.angle_gamma   90.00
#
_symmetry.space_group_name_H-M   'P 1'
#
loop_
_entity.id
_entity.type
_entity.pdbx_description
1 polymer ?
#
loop_
_entity_poly.entity_id
_entity_poly.type
_entity_poly.pdbx_seq_one_letter_code
_entity_poly.pdbx_strand_id
1 'polypeptide(L)'
;MMIMIYGIGLDSEGRCLHYHTKCDVVALKCNKCKEYFACYQCHNQLQNHPFEPVSKEDVAPVICGSCRHFLTFDEYKRGVCPYCHHAFNPKCQVHETIYFKE
;
A
#
# COMPACT_ATOMS: atom_id res chain seq x y z
N MET A 1 5.70 -18.60 -3.26
CA MET A 1 6.44 -17.39 -2.85
C MET A 1 5.56 -16.59 -1.91
N MET A 2 6.08 -16.22 -0.74
CA MET A 2 5.33 -15.40 0.23
C MET A 2 5.42 -13.94 -0.23
N ILE A 3 4.27 -13.27 -0.39
CA ILE A 3 4.24 -11.87 -0.80
C ILE A 3 4.68 -11.03 0.40
N MET A 4 5.82 -10.35 0.28
CA MET A 4 6.41 -9.55 1.35
C MET A 4 5.89 -8.12 1.32
N ILE A 5 5.34 -7.66 2.44
CA ILE A 5 5.08 -6.24 2.72
C ILE A 5 6.22 -5.76 3.63
N TYR A 6 6.87 -4.68 3.24
CA TYR A 6 7.94 -4.06 4.02
C TYR A 6 7.42 -2.90 4.86
N GLY A 7 7.98 -2.73 6.05
CA GLY A 7 7.69 -1.61 6.91
C GLY A 7 8.22 -1.78 8.32
N ILE A 8 8.04 -0.73 9.12
CA ILE A 8 8.56 -0.67 10.49
C ILE A 8 7.47 -1.13 11.45
N GLY A 9 7.80 -2.12 12.29
CA GLY A 9 6.91 -2.64 13.33
C GLY A 9 5.60 -3.19 12.78
N LEU A 10 5.67 -3.93 11.66
CA LEU A 10 4.48 -4.49 11.03
C LEU A 10 3.77 -5.50 11.92
N ASP A 11 2.45 -5.47 11.91
CA ASP A 11 1.64 -6.57 12.39
C ASP A 11 1.24 -7.55 11.28
N SER A 12 0.40 -8.52 11.60
CA SER A 12 -0.05 -9.56 10.67
C SER A 12 -0.83 -9.04 9.46
N GLU A 13 -1.44 -7.86 9.57
CA GLU A 13 -2.22 -7.21 8.49
C GLU A 13 -1.40 -6.15 7.75
N GLY A 14 -0.12 -5.97 8.08
CA GLY A 14 0.77 -5.02 7.41
C GLY A 14 0.62 -3.58 7.88
N ARG A 15 -0.03 -3.33 9.04
CA ARG A 15 -0.09 -1.99 9.65
C ARG A 15 1.27 -1.64 10.26
N CYS A 16 1.79 -0.45 10.00
CA CYS A 16 3.10 -0.02 10.48
C CYS A 16 3.01 0.91 11.70
N LEU A 17 4.14 1.30 12.28
CA LEU A 17 4.17 2.27 13.38
C LEU A 17 3.72 3.67 12.98
N HIS A 18 3.85 4.06 11.71
CA HIS A 18 3.41 5.37 11.23
C HIS A 18 1.89 5.47 11.11
N TYR A 19 1.25 4.42 10.58
CA TYR A 19 -0.19 4.32 10.36
C TYR A 19 -0.70 2.96 10.88
N HIS A 20 -1.47 3.01 11.98
CA HIS A 20 -1.84 1.82 12.75
C HIS A 20 -3.32 1.78 13.19
N THR A 21 -4.21 2.43 12.44
CA THR A 21 -5.65 2.23 12.62
C THR A 21 -6.09 0.90 12.01
N LYS A 22 -7.29 0.44 12.38
CA LYS A 22 -7.86 -0.81 11.83
C LYS A 22 -7.92 -0.84 10.30
N CYS A 23 -7.97 0.31 9.64
CA CYS A 23 -8.11 0.43 8.19
C CYS A 23 -6.78 0.63 7.45
N ASP A 24 -5.65 0.72 8.16
CA ASP A 24 -4.30 0.93 7.57
C ASP A 24 -3.66 -0.37 7.05
N VAL A 25 -4.46 -1.19 6.37
CA VAL A 25 -4.04 -2.53 5.90
C VAL A 25 -3.52 -2.52 4.47
N VAL A 26 -3.44 -1.37 3.82
CA VAL A 26 -3.01 -1.26 2.42
C VAL A 26 -1.49 -1.14 2.34
N ALA A 27 -0.85 -1.92 1.47
CA ALA A 27 0.54 -1.74 1.08
C ALA A 27 0.65 -1.33 -0.38
N LEU A 28 1.64 -0.49 -0.69
CA LEU A 28 1.76 0.22 -1.95
C LEU A 28 3.08 -0.07 -2.64
N LYS A 29 3.00 -0.30 -3.95
CA LYS A 29 4.15 -0.56 -4.81
C LYS A 29 4.90 0.74 -5.07
N CYS A 30 6.20 0.75 -4.81
CA CYS A 30 7.07 1.83 -5.27
C CYS A 30 7.45 1.60 -6.74
N ASN A 31 7.33 2.63 -7.58
CA ASN A 31 7.63 2.50 -9.00
C ASN A 31 9.11 2.24 -9.30
N LYS A 32 10.03 2.63 -8.42
CA LYS A 32 11.47 2.46 -8.63
C LYS A 32 11.96 1.06 -8.26
N CYS A 33 11.75 0.62 -7.02
CA CYS A 33 12.22 -0.68 -6.56
C CYS A 33 11.22 -1.83 -6.82
N LYS A 34 9.98 -1.54 -7.20
CA LYS A 34 8.91 -2.52 -7.47
C LYS A 34 8.52 -3.39 -6.27
N GLU A 35 8.91 -3.00 -5.06
CA GLU A 35 8.53 -3.62 -3.79
C GLU A 35 7.32 -2.92 -3.15
N TYR A 36 6.65 -3.60 -2.23
CA TYR A 36 5.45 -3.12 -1.55
C TYR A 36 5.73 -2.72 -0.10
N PHE A 37 5.31 -1.52 0.26
CA PHE A 37 5.53 -0.97 1.60
C PHE A 37 4.20 -0.59 2.25
N ALA A 38 4.12 -0.77 3.57
CA ALA A 38 2.96 -0.36 4.35
C ALA A 38 2.64 1.15 4.22
N CYS A 39 3.67 1.99 4.01
CA CYS A 39 3.51 3.39 3.67
C CYS A 39 4.78 3.99 3.04
N TYR A 40 4.68 5.20 2.48
CA TYR A 40 5.86 5.90 1.91
C TYR A 40 6.91 6.26 2.97
N GLN A 41 6.51 6.51 4.22
CA GLN A 41 7.47 6.81 5.31
C GLN A 41 8.31 5.59 5.66
N CYS A 42 7.68 4.41 5.73
CA CYS A 42 8.37 3.13 5.86
C CYS A 42 9.36 2.92 4.71
N HIS A 43 8.94 3.16 3.47
CA HIS A 43 9.84 3.08 2.31
C HIS A 43 11.05 4.02 2.48
N ASN A 44 10.82 5.31 2.74
CA ASN A 44 11.88 6.31 2.80
C ASN A 44 12.85 6.09 3.97
N GLN A 45 12.45 5.33 4.99
CA GLN A 45 13.34 4.92 6.09
C GLN A 45 14.14 3.66 5.76
N LEU A 46 13.59 2.75 4.95
CA LEU A 46 14.20 1.46 4.61
C LEU A 46 15.04 1.49 3.33
N GLN A 47 14.78 2.44 2.44
CA GLN A 47 15.39 2.55 1.12
C GLN A 47 16.26 3.80 1.02
N ASN A 48 17.26 3.75 0.14
CA ASN A 48 18.18 4.85 -0.13
C ASN A 48 17.67 5.83 -1.21
N HIS A 49 16.39 5.74 -1.56
CA HIS A 49 15.73 6.63 -2.49
C HIS A 49 14.33 6.98 -1.97
N PRO A 50 13.74 8.12 -2.40
CA PRO A 50 12.36 8.42 -2.05
C PRO A 50 11.39 7.46 -2.74
N PHE A 51 10.21 7.30 -2.15
CA PHE A 51 9.09 6.59 -2.75
C PHE A 51 8.71 7.25 -4.07
N GLU A 52 8.55 6.45 -5.12
CA GLU A 52 8.14 6.94 -6.43
C GLU A 52 6.74 6.43 -6.79
N PRO A 53 5.83 7.30 -7.26
CA PRO A 53 4.47 6.93 -7.58
C PRO A 53 4.42 5.95 -8.76
N VAL A 54 3.53 4.96 -8.65
CA VAL A 54 3.24 3.98 -9.70
C VAL A 54 2.12 4.47 -10.61
N SER A 55 2.10 4.09 -11.89
CA SER A 55 1.00 4.52 -12.78
C SER A 55 -0.32 3.88 -12.36
N LYS A 56 -1.43 4.58 -12.56
CA LYS A 56 -2.78 4.10 -12.25
C LYS A 56 -3.16 2.87 -13.07
N GLU A 57 -2.51 2.67 -14.21
CA GLU A 57 -2.66 1.55 -15.14
C GLU A 57 -1.80 0.33 -14.77
N ASP A 58 -0.97 0.41 -13.71
CA ASP A 58 -0.26 -0.78 -13.21
C ASP A 58 -1.27 -1.86 -12.83
N VAL A 59 -0.95 -3.10 -13.16
CA VAL A 59 -1.84 -4.25 -12.94
C VAL A 59 -1.96 -4.64 -11.47
N ALA A 60 -1.02 -4.21 -10.63
CA ALA A 60 -0.97 -4.54 -9.21
C ALA A 60 -0.23 -3.45 -8.39
N PRO A 61 -0.72 -2.20 -8.35
CA PRO A 61 -0.06 -1.14 -7.59
C PRO A 61 -0.26 -1.28 -6.07
N VAL A 62 -1.25 -2.07 -5.65
CA VAL A 62 -1.69 -2.17 -4.26
C VAL A 62 -1.82 -3.63 -3.82
N ILE A 63 -1.54 -3.92 -2.55
CA ILE A 63 -1.89 -5.17 -1.88
C ILE A 63 -2.78 -4.88 -0.68
N CYS A 64 -3.86 -5.65 -0.52
CA CYS A 64 -4.58 -5.71 0.75
C CYS A 64 -3.81 -6.59 1.74
N GLY A 65 -3.27 -6.02 2.82
CA GLY A 65 -2.51 -6.74 3.83
C GLY A 65 -3.34 -7.75 4.65
N SER A 66 -4.65 -7.57 4.74
CA SER A 66 -5.56 -8.51 5.42
C SER A 66 -5.74 -9.83 4.66
N CYS A 67 -5.97 -9.77 3.33
CA CYS A 67 -6.22 -10.98 2.51
C CYS A 67 -5.13 -11.28 1.47
N ARG A 68 -4.09 -10.45 1.38
CA ARG A 68 -2.93 -10.54 0.47
C ARG A 68 -3.25 -10.53 -1.03
N HIS A 69 -4.46 -10.15 -1.42
CA HIS A 69 -4.80 -9.93 -2.83
C HIS A 69 -4.15 -8.65 -3.36
N PHE A 70 -3.60 -8.73 -4.57
CA PHE A 70 -3.22 -7.57 -5.36
C PHE A 70 -4.49 -6.88 -5.87
N LEU A 71 -4.46 -5.56 -5.91
CA LEU A 71 -5.58 -4.73 -6.35
C LEU A 71 -5.09 -3.80 -7.46
N THR A 72 -5.95 -3.54 -8.44
CA THR A 72 -5.79 -2.43 -9.37
C THR A 72 -6.05 -1.09 -8.66
N PHE A 73 -5.69 0.02 -9.30
CA PHE A 73 -6.03 1.35 -8.80
C PHE A 73 -7.56 1.52 -8.63
N ASP A 74 -8.35 1.05 -9.60
CA ASP A 74 -9.81 1.16 -9.57
C ASP A 74 -10.44 0.36 -8.42
N GLU A 75 -9.91 -0.83 -8.13
CA GLU A 75 -10.35 -1.62 -6.97
C GLU A 75 -9.99 -0.94 -5.66
N TYR A 76 -8.77 -0.40 -5.56
CA TYR A 76 -8.33 0.36 -4.39
C TYR A 76 -9.20 1.61 -4.15
N LYS A 77 -9.53 2.36 -5.21
CA LYS A 77 -10.35 3.60 -5.12
C LYS A 77 -11.76 3.39 -4.58
N ARG A 78 -12.27 2.16 -4.58
CA ARG A 78 -13.56 1.81 -3.93
C ARG A 78 -13.54 2.00 -2.41
N GLY A 79 -12.36 2.10 -1.80
CA GLY A 79 -12.20 2.30 -0.35
C GLY A 79 -12.46 1.04 0.48
N VAL A 80 -12.64 -0.11 -0.17
CA VAL A 80 -12.88 -1.41 0.45
C VAL A 80 -12.28 -2.50 -0.42
N CYS A 81 -11.71 -3.54 0.20
CA CYS A 81 -11.19 -4.67 -0.55
C CYS A 81 -12.35 -5.45 -1.21
N PRO A 82 -12.35 -5.69 -2.54
CA PRO A 82 -13.41 -6.46 -3.18
C PRO A 82 -13.38 -7.96 -2.83
N TYR A 83 -12.28 -8.46 -2.25
CA TYR A 83 -12.09 -9.88 -1.95
C TYR A 83 -12.40 -10.24 -0.49
N CYS A 84 -12.07 -9.39 0.47
CA CYS A 84 -12.33 -9.64 1.89
C CYS A 84 -13.22 -8.60 2.58
N HIS A 85 -13.66 -7.58 1.84
CA HIS A 85 -14.53 -6.50 2.33
C HIS A 85 -13.95 -5.66 3.48
N HIS A 86 -12.63 -5.76 3.73
CA HIS A 86 -11.97 -4.92 4.72
C HIS A 86 -11.94 -3.46 4.24
N ALA A 87 -12.37 -2.55 5.10
CA ALA A 87 -12.39 -1.12 4.80
C ALA A 87 -10.97 -0.55 4.76
N PHE A 88 -10.69 0.32 3.80
CA PHE A 88 -9.43 1.05 3.70
C PHE A 88 -9.54 2.40 4.39
N ASN A 89 -8.41 2.93 4.86
CA ASN A 89 -8.38 4.23 5.50
C ASN A 89 -8.71 5.31 4.45
N PRO A 90 -9.83 6.07 4.59
CA PRO A 90 -10.20 7.11 3.64
C PRO A 90 -9.18 8.25 3.57
N LYS A 91 -8.38 8.44 4.63
CA LYS A 91 -7.30 9.43 4.65
C LYS A 91 -6.14 9.07 3.72
N CYS A 92 -6.01 7.83 3.27
CA CYS A 92 -4.99 7.46 2.27
C CYS A 92 -5.16 8.20 0.95
N GLN A 93 -6.37 8.68 0.62
CA GLN A 93 -6.61 9.50 -0.56
C GLN A 93 -5.87 10.85 -0.51
N VAL A 94 -5.55 11.36 0.68
CA VAL A 94 -4.74 12.60 0.83
C VAL A 94 -3.33 12.42 0.27
N HIS A 95 -2.85 11.19 0.20
CA HIS A 95 -1.52 10.85 -0.31
C HIS A 95 -1.54 10.31 -1.75
N GLU A 96 -2.66 10.44 -2.47
CA GLU A 96 -2.79 9.86 -3.81
C GLU A 96 -1.67 10.30 -4.76
N THR A 97 -1.25 11.56 -4.71
CA THR A 97 -0.15 12.09 -5.53
C THR A 97 1.24 11.59 -5.14
N ILE A 98 1.40 11.07 -3.92
CA ILE A 98 2.64 10.41 -3.48
C ILE A 98 2.69 8.98 -4.04
N TYR A 99 1.52 8.33 -4.12
CA TYR A 99 1.41 6.91 -4.43
C TYR A 99 1.21 6.62 -5.91
N PHE A 100 0.52 7.51 -6.62
CA PHE A 100 0.07 7.28 -7.98
C PHE A 100 0.40 8.45 -8.91
N LYS A 101 0.59 8.11 -10.18
CA LYS A 101 0.71 9.03 -11.31
C LYS A 101 -0.19 8.55 -12.46
N GLU A 102 -0.46 9.44 -13.41
CA GLU A 102 -1.06 9.06 -14.70
C GLU A 102 -0.10 8.17 -15.53
#